data_AF-A0A6I7WNZ1-F1
#
_entry.id   AF-A0A6I7WNZ1-F1
#
_cell.length_a   1.000
_cell.length_b   1.000
_cell.length_c   1.000
_cell.angle_alpha   90.00
_cell.angle_beta   90.00
_cell.angle_gamma   90.00
#
_symmetry.space_group_name_H-M   'P 1'
#
loop_
_entity.id
_entity.type
_entity.pdbx_description
1 polymer ?
#
loop_
_entity_poly.entity_id
_entity_poly.type
_entity_poly.pdbx_seq_one_letter_code
_entity_poly.pdbx_strand_id
1 'polypeptide(L)' 'MHQHCVFQLLNNWETSVGKKPYLKPGETFTYTSGALIETAVGVMQGKYIMLSDTGENFDALIPQFTLSIPRTLH' A
#
# COMPACT_ATOMS: atom_id res chain seq x y z
N MET A 1 5.14 22.19 0.81
CA MET A 1 5.54 21.18 -0.19
C MET A 1 4.97 19.84 0.25
N HIS A 2 4.12 19.21 -0.55
CA HIS A 2 3.56 17.88 -0.27
C HIS A 2 4.36 16.84 -1.06
N GLN A 3 4.87 15.79 -0.40
CA GLN A 3 5.47 14.67 -1.13
C GLN A 3 4.38 13.73 -1.63
N HIS A 4 4.42 13.42 -2.92
CA HIS A 4 3.61 12.38 -3.54
C HIS A 4 4.40 11.08 -3.51
N CYS A 5 4.00 10.15 -2.64
CA CYS A 5 4.56 8.80 -2.57
C CYS A 5 3.64 7.84 -3.33
N VAL A 6 4.19 7.13 -4.32
CA VAL A 6 3.45 6.11 -5.06
C VAL A 6 3.76 4.76 -4.42
N PHE A 7 2.73 4.10 -3.90
CA PHE A 7 2.80 2.72 -3.43
C PHE A 7 2.76 1.79 -4.66
N GLN A 8 3.89 1.74 -5.36
CA GLN A 8 4.14 0.73 -6.37
C GLN A 8 4.75 -0.47 -5.65
N LEU A 9 4.01 -1.59 -5.61
CA LEU A 9 4.53 -2.90 -5.22
C LEU A 9 5.53 -3.43 -6.26
N LEU A 10 6.54 -2.63 -6.62
CA LEU A 10 7.61 -3.01 -7.50
C LEU A 10 8.75 -3.60 -6.65
N ASN A 11 8.67 -4.92 -6.50
CA ASN A 11 9.80 -5.84 -6.61
C ASN A 11 11.03 -5.72 -5.67
N ASN A 12 11.05 -4.89 -4.63
CA ASN A 12 12.22 -4.80 -3.71
C ASN A 12 11.92 -5.08 -2.22
N TRP A 13 10.98 -6.00 -1.94
CA TRP A 13 10.54 -6.36 -0.58
C TRP A 13 11.53 -7.26 0.17
N GLU A 14 12.66 -6.72 0.61
CA GLU A 14 13.62 -7.40 1.50
C GLU A 14 13.23 -7.32 2.99
N THR A 15 11.94 -7.23 3.32
CA THR A 15 11.48 -7.31 4.72
C THR A 15 10.28 -8.26 4.84
N SER A 16 10.52 -9.44 5.42
CA SER A 16 9.65 -10.43 6.11
C SER A 16 8.23 -10.80 5.59
N VAL A 17 7.52 -9.95 4.84
CA VAL A 17 6.12 -10.13 4.39
C VAL A 17 6.03 -10.39 2.89
N GLY A 18 6.96 -11.18 2.34
CA GLY A 18 6.98 -11.60 0.93
C GLY A 18 5.89 -12.62 0.54
N LYS A 19 4.70 -12.56 1.16
CA LYS A 19 3.61 -13.50 0.88
C LYS A 19 2.67 -12.90 -0.16
N LYS A 20 2.34 -13.69 -1.19
CA LYS A 20 1.19 -13.47 -2.07
C LYS A 20 0.01 -14.22 -1.46
N PRO A 21 -0.82 -13.58 -0.60
CA PRO A 21 -1.96 -14.26 0.00
C PRO A 21 -2.97 -14.62 -1.08
N TYR A 22 -3.47 -15.84 -1.04
CA TYR A 22 -4.65 -16.23 -1.78
C TYR A 22 -5.87 -15.93 -0.93
N LEU A 23 -6.75 -15.05 -1.40
CA LEU A 23 -7.94 -14.59 -0.69
C LEU A 23 -9.18 -15.26 -1.27
N LYS A 24 -9.92 -16.02 -0.47
CA LYS A 24 -11.23 -16.53 -0.86
C LYS A 24 -12.28 -15.42 -0.78
N PRO A 25 -13.44 -15.57 -1.46
CA PRO A 25 -14.54 -14.61 -1.33
C PRO A 25 -14.91 -14.36 0.14
N GLY A 26 -14.88 -13.09 0.56
CA GLY A 26 -15.18 -12.67 1.93
C GLY A 26 -13.98 -12.68 2.89
N GLU A 27 -12.82 -13.20 2.49
CA GLU A 27 -11.60 -13.11 3.30
C GLU A 27 -10.96 -11.73 3.19
N THR A 28 -10.32 -11.30 4.28
CA THR A 28 -9.58 -10.04 4.34
C THR A 28 -8.14 -10.34 4.75
N PHE A 29 -7.19 -9.68 4.08
CA PHE A 29 -5.79 -9.69 4.47
C PHE A 29 -5.37 -8.29 4.87
N THR A 30 -4.77 -8.17 6.06
CA THR A 30 -4.26 -6.90 6.58
C THR A 30 -2.77 -7.04 6.78
N TYR A 31 -2.01 -6.08 6.25
CA TYR A 31 -0.59 -5.94 6.54
C TYR A 31 -0.30 -4.50 6.95
N THR A 32 0.74 -4.34 7.77
CA THR A 32 1.26 -3.03 8.15
C THR A 32 2.62 -2.86 7.50
N SER A 33 2.76 -1.86 6.64
CA SER A 33 4.06 -1.43 6.09
C SER A 33 4.45 -0.06 6.65
N GLY A 34 5.75 0.15 6.85
CA GLY A 34 6.28 1.49 7.08
C GLY A 34 6.58 2.20 5.76
N ALA A 35 6.39 3.52 5.72
CA ALA A 35 6.84 4.38 4.63
C ALA A 35 7.69 5.51 5.24
N LEU A 36 8.89 5.71 4.72
CA LEU A 36 9.71 6.87 5.07
C LEU A 36 9.32 8.04 4.17
N ILE A 37 8.82 9.12 4.76
CA ILE A 37 8.54 10.38 4.06
C ILE A 37 9.38 11.48 4.70
N GLU A 38 9.96 12.36 3.88
CA GLU A 38 10.83 13.46 4.35
C GLU A 38 10.01 14.67 4.82
N THR A 39 8.73 14.72 4.45
CA THR A 39 7.82 15.82 4.75
C THR A 39 6.83 15.46 5.86
N ALA A 40 6.44 16.46 6.66
CA ALA A 40 5.47 16.26 7.75
C ALA A 40 4.06 15.86 7.26
N VAL A 41 3.76 16.14 5.98
CA VAL A 41 2.53 15.75 5.30
C VAL A 41 2.88 15.23 3.91
N GLY A 42 2.50 13.99 3.65
CA GLY A 42 2.64 13.32 2.36
C GLY A 42 1.30 12.77 1.87
N VAL A 43 1.30 12.31 0.63
CA VAL A 43 0.15 11.70 -0.02
C VAL A 43 0.56 10.33 -0.53
N MET A 44 -0.22 9.30 -0.23
CA MET A 44 -0.05 7.94 -0.75
C MET A 44 -1.14 7.61 -1.74
N GLN A 45 -0.78 6.93 -2.83
CA GLN A 45 -1.70 6.34 -3.80
C GLN A 45 -1.01 5.13 -4.45
N GLY A 46 -1.77 4.18 -4.99
CA GLY A 46 -1.15 3.01 -5.62
C GLY A 46 -2.15 2.03 -6.19
N LYS A 47 -1.68 0.83 -6.47
CA LYS A 47 -2.51 -0.29 -6.89
C LYS A 47 -1.86 -1.63 -6.52
N TYR A 48 -2.68 -2.62 -6.22
CA TYR A 48 -2.28 -4.02 -6.17
C TYR A 48 -2.54 -4.66 -7.53
N ILE A 49 -1.57 -5.43 -8.01
CA ILE A 49 -1.80 -6.34 -9.14
C ILE A 49 -2.27 -7.66 -8.57
N MET A 50 -3.51 -8.03 -8.84
CA MET A 50 -4.14 -9.25 -8.37
C MET A 50 -4.15 -10.29 -9.48
N LEU A 51 -4.23 -11.55 -9.10
CA LEU A 51 -4.46 -12.68 -10.00
C LEU A 51 -5.73 -13.38 -9.55
N SER A 52 -6.68 -13.51 -10.45
CA SER A 52 -7.93 -14.24 -10.22
C SER A 52 -7.75 -15.75 -10.37
N ASP A 53 -8.75 -16.51 -9.91
CA ASP A 53 -8.78 -17.97 -10.05
C ASP A 53 -8.83 -18.44 -11.52
N THR A 54 -9.30 -17.57 -12.42
CA THR A 54 -9.33 -17.82 -13.87
C THR A 54 -7.98 -17.54 -14.53
N GLY A 55 -7.00 -17.04 -13.77
CA GLY A 55 -5.67 -16.67 -14.27
C GLY A 55 -5.60 -15.25 -14.87
N GLU A 56 -6.66 -14.47 -14.78
CA GLU A 56 -6.67 -13.08 -15.26
C GLU A 56 -6.08 -12.13 -14.22
N ASN A 57 -5.25 -11.19 -14.68
CA ASN A 57 -4.75 -10.11 -13.85
C ASN A 57 -5.73 -8.94 -13.81
N PHE A 58 -5.92 -8.38 -12.62
CA PHE A 58 -6.71 -7.17 -12.45
C PHE A 58 -6.06 -6.25 -11.41
N ASP A 59 -6.35 -4.96 -11.54
CA ASP A 59 -5.80 -3.93 -10.67
C ASP A 59 -6.79 -3.59 -9.55
N ALA A 60 -6.38 -3.74 -8.30
CA ALA A 60 -7.11 -3.20 -7.16
C ALA A 60 -6.49 -1.86 -6.77
N LEU A 61 -7.21 -0.77 -7.05
CA LEU A 61 -6.71 0.59 -6.82
C LEU A 61 -6.67 0.94 -5.33
N ILE A 62 -5.59 1.56 -4.91
CA ILE A 62 -5.46 2.19 -3.59
C ILE A 62 -5.74 3.68 -3.80
N PRO A 63 -6.90 4.18 -3.33
CA PRO A 63 -7.25 5.59 -3.50
C PRO A 63 -6.25 6.48 -2.77
N GLN A 64 -6.17 7.72 -3.21
CA GLN A 64 -5.27 8.68 -2.60
C GLN A 64 -5.65 8.93 -1.13
N PHE A 65 -4.69 8.81 -0.21
CA PHE A 65 -4.87 9.16 1.20
C PHE A 65 -3.66 9.95 1.74
N THR A 66 -3.89 10.76 2.78
CA THR A 66 -2.86 11.61 3.37
C THR A 66 -2.13 10.88 4.48
N LEU A 67 -0.79 10.87 4.39
CA LEU A 67 0.07 10.57 5.53
C LEU A 67 0.37 11.87 6.26
N SER A 68 0.10 11.93 7.55
CA SER A 68 0.51 13.06 8.38
C SER A 68 1.14 12.55 9.66
N ILE A 69 2.25 13.19 10.04
CA ILE A 69 2.80 12.98 11.38
C ILE A 69 1.81 13.65 12.34
N PRO A 70 1.21 12.93 13.31
CA PRO A 70 0.32 13.56 14.26
C PRO A 70 1.12 14.60 15.04
N ARG A 71 0.87 15.88 14.74
CA ARG A 71 1.29 16.96 15.63
C ARG A 71 0.34 16.92 16.81
N THR A 72 0.74 16.26 17.89
CA THR A 72 0.11 16.45 19.19
C THR A 72 0.34 17.91 19.58
N LEU A 73 -0.64 18.77 19.32
CA LEU A 73 -0.69 20.07 19.97
C LEU A 73 -1.12 19.79 21.41
N HIS A 74 -0.19 19.99 22.36
CA HIS A 74 -0.45 19.94 23.78
C HIS A 74 -1.06 21.26 24.25
#